data_AF-A0A9X2I2Y2-F1
#
_entry.id   AF-A0A9X2I2Y2-F1
#
_cell.length_a   1.000
_cell.length_b   1.000
_cell.length_c   1.000
_cell.angle_alpha   90.00
_cell.angle_beta   90.00
_cell.angle_gamma   90.00
#
_symmetry.space_group_name_H-M   'P 1'
#
loop_
_entity.id
_entity.type
_entity.pdbx_description
1 polymer ?
#
loop_
_entity_poly.entity_id
_entity_poly.type
_entity_poly.pdbx_seq_one_letter_code
_entity_poly.pdbx_strand_id
1 'polypeptide(L)'
;MSRLIFALIIAAVCVTASAQGVRSSSAPVGVAPFVELERESFLMGLYAPGQPETAQAVIDTRGSRALVLKFTADRMTAGKLSRLFLQSIAINASPDMQRASASSLADFFNALKGSLRATDVLSISETTDGAGVRIYLNGQTLSSVEDPNFFNLLLLGWIGAVPPSTEFKAALLGASAGQDIERFMSIEPTAQRREVVASWLAPPEPQAPAQSSSQASATVSVVKAAQPLPEPPELASAAEVASHSTPAGEISAAVSSTVESPAEPEPDPSTEVAQAQSSAPAQEEQDLPNFSVESLQVLQDYTALLVKLTHQEIKYPRRAMKLRQTGSVRMAVVIDGNGELVDIQPLLESGYKQLDDAVEDAIEDAAPYPPVPDSLPAEHFEFVFPITFMLEQS
;
A
#
# COMPACT_ATOMS: atom_id res chain seq x y z
N MET A 1 52.37 39.04 -48.07
CA MET A 1 52.94 37.75 -47.60
C MET A 1 52.89 37.74 -46.08
N SER A 2 52.45 36.61 -45.51
CA SER A 2 52.59 36.22 -44.09
C SER A 2 51.70 36.95 -43.08
N ARG A 3 51.00 36.31 -42.13
CA ARG A 3 50.61 34.92 -41.87
C ARG A 3 49.49 35.00 -40.82
N LEU A 4 48.38 34.33 -41.08
CA LEU A 4 47.24 34.15 -40.19
C LEU A 4 47.68 33.23 -39.03
N ILE A 5 47.51 33.63 -37.77
CA ILE A 5 47.60 32.74 -36.61
C ILE A 5 46.20 32.66 -36.01
N PHE A 6 45.49 31.58 -36.34
CA PHE A 6 44.24 31.19 -35.69
C PHE A 6 44.61 30.30 -34.50
N ALA A 7 44.42 30.80 -33.28
CA ALA A 7 44.53 30.01 -32.07
C ALA A 7 43.21 29.27 -31.85
N LEU A 8 43.24 27.95 -32.07
CA LEU A 8 42.14 27.03 -31.85
C LEU A 8 42.05 26.71 -30.35
N ILE A 9 41.15 27.39 -29.62
CA ILE A 9 40.81 27.04 -28.24
C ILE A 9 39.77 25.92 -28.30
N ILE A 10 40.24 24.68 -28.13
CA ILE A 10 39.37 23.52 -27.90
C ILE A 10 38.89 23.63 -26.45
N ALA A 11 37.68 24.15 -26.26
CA ALA A 11 36.98 24.03 -24.99
C ALA A 11 36.54 22.58 -24.83
N ALA A 12 37.28 21.81 -24.03
CA ALA A 12 36.88 20.49 -23.57
C ALA A 12 35.67 20.67 -22.65
N VAL A 13 34.47 20.46 -23.21
CA VAL A 13 33.24 20.31 -22.43
C VAL A 13 33.32 18.93 -21.77
N CYS A 14 33.93 18.88 -20.59
CA CYS A 14 33.75 17.77 -19.67
C CYS A 14 32.29 17.78 -19.20
N VAL A 15 31.45 16.98 -19.87
CA VAL A 15 30.17 16.56 -19.30
C VAL A 15 30.49 15.66 -18.13
N THR A 16 30.64 16.24 -16.94
CA THR A 16 30.62 15.48 -15.70
C THR A 16 29.19 14.98 -15.51
N ALA A 17 28.94 13.75 -15.95
CA ALA A 17 27.76 13.00 -15.55
C ALA A 17 27.85 12.81 -14.03
N SER A 18 27.13 13.66 -13.29
CA SER A 18 26.91 13.48 -11.86
C SER A 18 26.03 12.24 -11.67
N ALA A 19 26.63 11.07 -11.63
CA ALA A 19 26.00 9.88 -11.07
C ALA A 19 25.85 10.09 -9.55
N GLN A 20 24.84 10.84 -9.13
CA GLN A 20 24.38 10.83 -7.74
C GLN A 20 23.48 9.59 -7.55
N GLY A 21 24.08 8.42 -7.69
CA GLY A 21 23.49 7.16 -7.28
C GLY A 21 23.97 6.82 -5.88
N VAL A 22 23.05 6.79 -4.92
CA VAL A 22 23.10 6.06 -3.64
C VAL A 22 24.47 6.09 -2.95
N ARG A 23 24.75 7.16 -2.19
CA ARG A 23 25.70 7.06 -1.08
C ARG A 23 24.94 6.75 0.19
N SER A 24 25.04 5.48 0.62
CA SER A 24 25.30 5.10 2.01
C SER A 24 25.77 3.64 2.04
N SER A 25 27.09 3.46 2.12
CA SER A 25 27.77 2.19 2.42
C SER A 25 27.69 1.83 3.92
N SER A 26 26.74 2.41 4.66
CA SER A 26 26.49 2.06 6.06
C SER A 26 25.44 0.95 6.10
N ALA A 27 25.62 -0.05 6.95
CA ALA A 27 24.52 -0.95 7.30
C ALA A 27 23.34 -0.15 7.89
N PRO A 28 22.09 -0.62 7.74
CA PRO A 28 20.98 -0.03 8.47
C PRO A 28 21.23 -0.16 9.97
N VAL A 29 20.70 0.80 10.74
CA VAL A 29 20.62 0.71 12.21
C VAL A 29 19.86 -0.54 12.59
N GLY A 30 18.73 -0.79 11.91
CA GLY A 30 17.92 -1.96 12.10
C GLY A 30 16.96 -2.19 10.94
N VAL A 31 16.49 -3.43 10.84
CA VAL A 31 15.51 -3.92 9.87
C VAL A 31 14.37 -4.58 10.63
N ALA A 32 13.13 -4.32 10.23
CA ALA A 32 11.94 -4.93 10.82
C ALA A 32 10.95 -5.39 9.74
N PRO A 33 10.43 -6.63 9.82
CA PRO A 33 9.33 -7.08 8.97
C PRO A 33 8.01 -6.46 9.43
N PHE A 34 7.30 -5.82 8.50
CA PHE A 34 5.93 -5.40 8.73
C PHE A 34 4.99 -6.53 8.29
N VAL A 35 4.31 -7.13 9.26
CA VAL A 35 3.37 -8.24 9.07
C VAL A 35 1.97 -7.76 9.40
N GLU A 36 1.02 -8.06 8.53
CA GLU A 36 -0.40 -7.75 8.69
C GLU A 36 -1.19 -9.00 8.30
N LEU A 37 -2.13 -9.43 9.15
CA LEU A 37 -2.92 -10.66 8.93
C LEU A 37 -2.05 -11.88 8.61
N GLU A 38 -0.99 -12.09 9.39
CA GLU A 38 0.00 -13.17 9.23
C GLU A 38 0.80 -13.13 7.90
N ARG A 39 0.61 -12.09 7.08
CA ARG A 39 1.32 -11.91 5.81
C ARG A 39 2.29 -10.74 5.91
N GLU A 40 3.55 -11.03 5.65
CA GLU A 40 4.57 -9.99 5.53
C GLU A 40 4.28 -9.13 4.29
N SER A 41 4.17 -7.81 4.50
CA SER A 41 3.95 -6.86 3.41
C SER A 41 5.27 -6.30 2.88
N PHE A 42 6.18 -5.92 3.79
CA PHE A 42 7.50 -5.39 3.46
C PHE A 42 8.47 -5.52 4.63
N LEU A 43 9.76 -5.44 4.33
CA LEU A 43 10.81 -5.19 5.31
C LEU A 43 11.16 -3.70 5.31
N MET A 44 11.17 -3.08 6.49
CA MET A 44 11.59 -1.69 6.66
C MET A 44 13.00 -1.64 7.24
N GLY A 45 13.88 -0.85 6.65
CA GLY A 45 15.21 -0.54 7.15
C GLY A 45 15.33 0.92 7.53
N LEU A 46 15.90 1.17 8.71
CA LEU A 46 16.23 2.52 9.19
C LEU A 46 17.73 2.76 9.06
N TYR A 47 18.09 3.88 8.45
CA TYR A 47 19.46 4.38 8.39
C TYR A 47 19.53 5.69 9.16
N ALA A 48 20.52 5.82 10.04
CA ALA A 48 20.80 7.04 10.78
C ALA A 48 22.31 7.14 11.04
N PRO A 49 22.86 8.34 11.27
CA PRO A 49 24.24 8.48 11.66
C PRO A 49 24.48 7.86 13.05
N GLY A 50 25.52 7.02 13.15
CA GLY A 50 25.87 6.32 14.39
C GLY A 50 24.97 5.12 14.71
N GLN A 51 25.04 4.66 15.96
CA GLN A 51 24.14 3.64 16.51
C GLN A 51 23.33 4.28 17.64
N PRO A 52 22.11 4.75 17.35
CA PRO A 52 21.27 5.42 18.34
C PRO A 52 20.81 4.42 19.41
N GLU A 53 20.90 4.79 20.69
CA GLU A 53 20.47 3.92 21.80
C GLU A 53 18.95 3.96 22.02
N THR A 54 18.28 5.02 21.56
CA THR A 54 16.84 5.23 21.80
C THR A 54 16.13 5.78 20.58
N ALA A 55 14.82 5.55 20.49
CA ALA A 55 13.97 6.15 19.46
C ALA A 55 14.06 7.68 19.46
N GLN A 56 14.09 8.30 20.65
CA GLN A 56 14.18 9.74 20.79
C GLN A 56 15.48 10.30 20.20
N ALA A 57 16.61 9.60 20.40
CA ALA A 57 17.88 9.98 19.79
C ALA A 57 17.81 9.98 18.25
N VAL A 58 17.10 9.02 17.64
CA VAL A 58 16.88 9.00 16.18
C VAL A 58 16.04 10.19 15.73
N ILE A 59 14.96 10.49 16.48
CA ILE A 59 14.02 11.58 16.16
C ILE A 59 14.71 12.94 16.28
N ASP A 60 15.55 13.13 17.30
CA ASP A 60 16.28 14.38 17.57
C ASP A 60 17.45 14.60 16.60
N THR A 61 18.01 13.51 16.07
CA THR A 61 19.02 13.59 15.01
C THR A 61 18.43 14.24 13.78
N ARG A 62 19.20 15.08 13.09
CA ARG A 62 18.78 15.70 11.82
C ARG A 62 19.82 15.47 10.74
N GLY A 63 19.33 15.21 9.53
CA GLY A 63 20.12 15.02 8.33
C GLY A 63 20.72 13.62 8.21
N SER A 64 20.90 13.19 6.96
CA SER A 64 21.55 11.91 6.62
C SER A 64 20.87 10.65 7.19
N ARG A 65 19.55 10.73 7.43
CA ARG A 65 18.71 9.58 7.79
C ARG A 65 17.97 9.06 6.56
N ALA A 66 17.62 7.78 6.55
CA ALA A 66 16.75 7.23 5.52
C ALA A 66 15.84 6.13 6.06
N LEU A 67 14.63 6.06 5.51
CA LEU A 67 13.72 4.94 5.66
C LEU A 67 13.64 4.22 4.32
N VAL A 68 13.83 2.91 4.32
CA VAL A 68 13.80 2.09 3.11
C VAL A 68 12.82 0.95 3.30
N LEU A 69 11.80 0.87 2.45
CA LEU A 69 10.82 -0.20 2.44
C LEU A 69 11.13 -1.11 1.26
N LYS A 70 11.34 -2.40 1.53
CA LYS A 70 11.52 -3.45 0.52
C LYS A 70 10.30 -4.36 0.53
N PHE A 71 9.50 -4.29 -0.51
CA PHE A 71 8.22 -4.98 -0.57
C PHE A 71 8.40 -6.48 -0.80
N THR A 72 7.62 -7.28 -0.06
CA THR A 72 7.61 -8.75 -0.14
C THR A 72 6.24 -9.29 -0.54
N ALA A 73 5.16 -8.53 -0.30
CA ALA A 73 3.83 -8.85 -0.81
C ALA A 73 3.77 -8.78 -2.35
N ASP A 74 2.94 -9.64 -2.94
CA ASP A 74 2.70 -9.70 -4.39
C ASP A 74 2.12 -8.40 -4.94
N ARG A 75 1.27 -7.74 -4.14
CA ARG A 75 0.59 -6.50 -4.49
C ARG A 75 0.40 -5.61 -3.27
N MET A 76 0.90 -4.39 -3.35
CA MET A 76 0.65 -3.29 -2.43
C MET A 76 0.26 -2.06 -3.25
N THR A 77 -1.01 -1.64 -3.18
CA THR A 77 -1.48 -0.46 -3.92
C THR A 77 -0.94 0.83 -3.28
N ALA A 78 -0.77 1.89 -4.07
CA ALA A 78 -0.42 3.19 -3.51
C ALA A 78 -1.48 3.67 -2.48
N GLY A 79 -2.77 3.41 -2.71
CA GLY A 79 -3.84 3.73 -1.76
C GLY A 79 -3.70 3.01 -0.42
N LYS A 80 -3.46 1.68 -0.43
CA LYS A 80 -3.23 0.90 0.80
C LYS A 80 -2.00 1.40 1.56
N LEU A 81 -0.90 1.66 0.84
CA LEU A 81 0.32 2.19 1.45
C LEU A 81 0.08 3.58 2.07
N SER A 82 -0.59 4.48 1.34
CA SER A 82 -0.91 5.82 1.84
C SER A 82 -1.78 5.77 3.10
N ARG A 83 -2.81 4.91 3.10
CA ARG A 83 -3.68 4.69 4.27
C ARG A 83 -2.88 4.23 5.48
N LEU A 84 -1.99 3.25 5.31
CA LEU A 84 -1.10 2.76 6.37
C LEU A 84 -0.24 3.89 6.97
N PHE A 85 0.40 4.71 6.13
CA PHE A 85 1.19 5.84 6.60
C PHE A 85 0.32 6.87 7.33
N LEU A 86 -0.81 7.27 6.74
CA LEU A 86 -1.71 8.26 7.32
C LEU A 86 -2.25 7.82 8.69
N GLN A 87 -2.67 6.57 8.82
CA GLN A 87 -3.10 6.00 10.09
C GLN A 87 -1.94 6.01 11.11
N SER A 88 -0.76 5.52 10.73
CA SER A 88 0.39 5.46 11.64
C SER A 88 0.83 6.84 12.12
N ILE A 89 0.77 7.85 11.25
CA ILE A 89 1.03 9.25 11.57
C ILE A 89 -0.05 9.81 12.50
N ALA A 90 -1.33 9.58 12.20
CA ALA A 90 -2.45 10.07 13.00
C ALA A 90 -2.36 9.60 14.46
N ILE A 91 -1.86 8.38 14.67
CA ILE A 91 -1.68 7.78 16.00
C ILE A 91 -0.51 8.43 16.77
N ASN A 92 0.58 8.80 16.09
CA ASN A 92 1.86 9.13 16.75
C ASN A 92 2.28 10.60 16.65
N ALA A 93 1.69 11.39 15.75
CA ALA A 93 2.04 12.78 15.53
C ALA A 93 0.93 13.72 16.03
N SER A 94 1.31 14.88 16.59
CA SER A 94 0.32 15.87 17.01
C SER A 94 -0.44 16.44 15.79
N PRO A 95 -1.70 16.88 15.96
CA PRO A 95 -2.45 17.50 14.87
C PRO A 95 -1.74 18.71 14.25
N ASP A 96 -0.98 19.47 15.05
CA ASP A 96 -0.25 20.63 14.56
C ASP A 96 0.92 20.23 13.65
N MET A 97 1.63 19.14 13.98
CA MET A 97 2.68 18.59 13.10
C MET A 97 2.08 18.08 11.79
N GLN A 98 0.94 17.39 11.84
CA GLN A 98 0.25 16.89 10.65
C GLN A 98 -0.19 18.02 9.73
N ARG A 99 -0.81 19.08 10.29
CA ARG A 99 -1.23 20.26 9.53
C ARG A 99 -0.06 21.03 8.94
N ALA A 100 1.05 21.18 9.68
CA ALA A 100 2.23 21.89 9.21
C ALA A 100 2.87 21.24 7.97
N SER A 101 2.72 19.92 7.83
CA SER A 101 3.27 19.14 6.71
C SER A 101 2.18 18.58 5.78
N ALA A 102 0.98 19.16 5.77
CA ALA A 102 -0.14 18.63 5.00
C ALA A 102 0.09 18.67 3.48
N SER A 103 0.72 19.74 2.96
CA SER A 103 1.14 19.82 1.55
C SER A 103 2.22 18.79 1.23
N SER A 104 3.19 18.62 2.13
CA SER A 104 4.26 17.62 2.02
C SER A 104 3.70 16.18 1.92
N LEU A 105 2.69 15.85 2.74
CA LEU A 105 1.98 14.57 2.68
C LEU A 105 1.24 14.39 1.35
N ALA A 106 0.50 15.41 0.92
CA ALA A 106 -0.19 15.41 -0.37
C ALA A 106 0.77 15.16 -1.54
N ASP A 107 1.87 15.91 -1.61
CA ASP A 107 2.89 15.78 -2.65
C ASP A 107 3.55 14.39 -2.64
N PHE A 108 3.83 13.85 -1.45
CA PHE A 108 4.39 12.51 -1.29
C PHE A 108 3.44 11.42 -1.81
N PHE A 109 2.18 11.41 -1.38
CA PHE A 109 1.25 10.34 -1.76
C PHE A 109 0.79 10.46 -3.22
N ASN A 110 0.64 11.67 -3.76
CA ASN A 110 0.32 11.87 -5.18
C ASN A 110 1.49 11.47 -6.11
N ALA A 111 2.73 11.44 -5.60
CA ALA A 111 3.88 10.94 -6.34
C ALA A 111 3.93 9.40 -6.42
N LEU A 112 3.27 8.69 -5.50
CA LEU A 112 3.16 7.24 -5.54
C LEU A 112 2.15 6.83 -6.61
N LYS A 113 2.62 6.07 -7.59
CA LYS A 113 1.79 5.59 -8.71
C LYS A 113 1.81 4.07 -8.79
N GLY A 114 0.72 3.52 -9.31
CA GLY A 114 0.60 2.09 -9.58
C GLY A 114 0.57 1.22 -8.33
N SER A 115 0.68 -0.08 -8.55
CA SER A 115 0.86 -1.07 -7.48
C SER A 115 2.31 -1.48 -7.37
N LEU A 116 2.81 -1.47 -6.14
CA LEU A 116 4.09 -1.99 -5.71
C LEU A 116 4.00 -3.51 -5.61
N ARG A 117 5.09 -4.20 -5.92
CA ARG A 117 5.18 -5.66 -5.97
C ARG A 117 6.40 -6.13 -5.18
N ALA A 118 6.46 -7.43 -4.94
CA ALA A 118 7.64 -8.07 -4.39
C ALA A 118 8.90 -7.60 -5.12
N THR A 119 9.95 -7.28 -4.37
CA THR A 119 11.24 -6.71 -4.81
C THR A 119 11.27 -5.22 -5.13
N ASP A 120 10.13 -4.52 -5.15
CA ASP A 120 10.14 -3.07 -5.24
C ASP A 120 10.77 -2.47 -3.97
N VAL A 121 11.48 -1.35 -4.14
CA VAL A 121 12.21 -0.66 -3.07
C VAL A 121 11.85 0.81 -3.08
N LEU A 122 11.12 1.26 -2.05
CA LEU A 122 10.82 2.66 -1.79
C LEU A 122 11.82 3.21 -0.77
N SER A 123 12.58 4.23 -1.15
CA SER A 123 13.57 4.87 -0.29
C SER A 123 13.21 6.32 -0.04
N ILE A 124 13.11 6.71 1.22
CA ILE A 124 12.83 8.07 1.67
C ILE A 124 14.08 8.54 2.41
N SER A 125 14.86 9.41 1.78
CA SER A 125 16.17 9.86 2.31
C SER A 125 16.12 11.33 2.68
N GLU A 126 16.43 11.64 3.94
CA GLU A 126 16.59 13.02 4.41
C GLU A 126 17.86 13.64 3.80
N THR A 127 17.78 14.90 3.42
CA THR A 127 18.93 15.65 2.92
C THR A 127 20.00 15.80 4.01
N THR A 128 21.26 15.98 3.62
CA THR A 128 22.38 16.08 4.58
C THR A 128 22.28 17.29 5.50
N ASP A 129 21.61 18.35 5.05
CA ASP A 129 21.32 19.57 5.81
C ASP A 129 20.01 19.47 6.61
N GLY A 130 19.25 18.37 6.49
CA GLY A 130 17.97 18.20 7.16
C GLY A 130 16.85 19.12 6.67
N ALA A 131 17.02 19.78 5.51
CA ALA A 131 16.05 20.72 4.96
C ALA A 131 14.81 20.03 4.35
N GLY A 132 14.91 18.74 4.04
CA GLY A 132 13.81 18.01 3.43
C GLY A 132 14.15 16.55 3.13
N VAL A 133 13.38 15.93 2.23
CA VAL A 133 13.55 14.53 1.83
C VAL A 133 13.55 14.37 0.33
N ARG A 134 14.25 13.33 -0.14
CA ARG A 134 14.18 12.82 -1.51
C ARG A 134 13.59 11.42 -1.49
N ILE A 135 12.59 11.20 -2.33
CA ILE A 135 11.89 9.93 -2.43
C ILE A 135 12.30 9.23 -3.73
N TYR A 136 12.65 7.96 -3.63
CA TYR A 136 13.04 7.13 -4.74
C TYR A 136 12.22 5.84 -4.76
N LEU A 137 11.86 5.38 -5.95
CA LEU A 137 11.31 4.05 -6.16
C LEU A 137 12.19 3.31 -7.15
N ASN A 138 12.71 2.17 -6.73
CA ASN A 138 13.62 1.33 -7.51
C ASN A 138 14.84 2.10 -8.05
N GLY A 139 15.31 3.09 -7.28
CA GLY A 139 16.43 3.97 -7.64
C GLY A 139 16.07 5.17 -8.53
N GLN A 140 14.81 5.29 -8.98
CA GLN A 140 14.34 6.45 -9.73
C GLN A 140 13.76 7.50 -8.77
N THR A 141 14.11 8.77 -8.97
CA THR A 141 13.58 9.88 -8.17
C THR A 141 12.09 10.07 -8.45
N LEU A 142 11.24 9.81 -7.46
CA LEU A 142 9.79 10.04 -7.55
C LEU A 142 9.47 11.51 -7.30
N SER A 143 9.97 12.05 -6.19
CA SER A 143 9.68 13.41 -5.75
C SER A 143 10.73 13.90 -4.75
N SER A 144 10.71 15.20 -4.49
CA SER A 144 11.50 15.86 -3.45
C SER A 144 10.58 16.78 -2.69
N VAL A 145 10.70 16.80 -1.37
CA VAL A 145 9.87 17.60 -0.48
C VAL A 145 10.78 18.46 0.39
N GLU A 146 10.60 19.78 0.33
CA GLU A 146 11.39 20.77 1.09
C GLU A 146 10.66 21.13 2.39
N ASP A 147 10.64 20.18 3.33
CA ASP A 147 10.05 20.35 4.65
C ASP A 147 10.94 19.64 5.71
N PRO A 148 11.61 20.41 6.59
CA PRO A 148 12.49 19.86 7.62
C PRO A 148 11.80 18.95 8.65
N ASN A 149 10.47 19.06 8.80
CA ASN A 149 9.70 18.27 9.76
C ASN A 149 9.15 16.99 9.15
N PHE A 150 9.08 16.92 7.82
CA PHE A 150 8.40 15.84 7.12
C PHE A 150 9.03 14.46 7.35
N PHE A 151 10.36 14.36 7.37
CA PHE A 151 11.00 13.07 7.68
C PHE A 151 10.63 12.56 9.07
N ASN A 152 10.63 13.44 10.08
CA ASN A 152 10.24 13.08 11.45
C ASN A 152 8.77 12.69 11.52
N LEU A 153 7.90 13.37 10.78
CA LEU A 153 6.49 13.01 10.71
C LEU A 153 6.30 11.56 10.24
N LEU A 154 6.96 11.18 9.13
CA LEU A 154 6.93 9.81 8.62
C LEU A 154 7.55 8.81 9.61
N LEU A 155 8.68 9.17 10.22
CA LEU A 155 9.42 8.33 11.16
C LEU A 155 8.61 8.02 12.42
N LEU A 156 7.82 8.97 12.92
CA LEU A 156 6.97 8.81 14.10
C LEU A 156 5.94 7.70 13.95
N GLY A 157 5.46 7.43 12.73
CA GLY A 157 4.54 6.31 12.48
C GLY A 157 5.15 4.93 12.80
N TRP A 158 6.48 4.82 12.82
CA TRP A 158 7.19 3.55 12.94
C TRP A 158 7.87 3.37 14.29
N ILE A 159 8.50 4.42 14.82
CA ILE A 159 9.25 4.38 16.08
C ILE A 159 8.67 5.29 17.18
N GLY A 160 7.45 5.80 16.97
CA GLY A 160 6.72 6.64 17.92
C GLY A 160 6.27 5.90 19.18
N ALA A 161 5.33 6.50 19.91
CA ALA A 161 4.81 5.96 21.16
C ALA A 161 4.01 4.67 20.96
N VAL A 162 3.26 4.58 19.85
CA VAL A 162 2.42 3.45 19.47
C VAL A 162 2.87 2.94 18.09
N PRO A 163 3.97 2.14 18.04
CA PRO A 163 4.46 1.54 16.79
C PRO A 163 3.51 0.44 16.28
N PRO A 164 3.78 -0.16 15.09
CA PRO A 164 3.10 -1.38 14.63
C PRO A 164 3.13 -2.49 15.68
N SER A 165 4.31 -2.78 16.23
CA SER A 165 4.48 -3.65 17.39
C SER A 165 5.74 -3.26 18.18
N THR A 166 5.88 -3.79 19.40
CA THR A 166 7.07 -3.58 20.23
C THR A 166 8.30 -4.19 19.57
N GLU A 167 8.15 -5.38 19.00
CA GLU A 167 9.18 -6.12 18.27
C GLU A 167 9.61 -5.36 17.02
N PHE A 168 8.65 -4.81 16.26
CA PHE A 168 8.93 -4.02 15.07
C PHE A 168 9.79 -2.79 15.40
N LYS A 169 9.41 -2.04 16.44
CA LYS A 169 10.18 -0.88 16.90
C LYS A 169 11.57 -1.29 17.41
N ALA A 170 11.67 -2.33 18.23
CA ALA A 170 12.95 -2.82 18.75
C ALA A 170 13.87 -3.25 17.60
N ALA A 171 13.33 -3.97 16.61
CA ALA A 171 14.06 -4.43 15.44
C ALA A 171 14.59 -3.26 14.59
N LEU A 172 13.79 -2.21 14.35
CA LEU A 172 14.27 -0.99 13.66
C LEU A 172 15.36 -0.22 14.43
N LEU A 173 15.36 -0.32 15.76
CA LEU A 173 16.32 0.34 16.64
C LEU A 173 17.55 -0.53 16.95
N GLY A 174 17.74 -1.64 16.22
CA GLY A 174 18.96 -2.44 16.26
C GLY A 174 18.83 -3.85 16.83
N ALA A 175 17.65 -4.23 17.33
CA ALA A 175 17.38 -5.61 17.78
C ALA A 175 16.85 -6.53 16.64
N SER A 176 17.29 -6.29 15.41
CA SER A 176 16.81 -7.04 14.24
C SER A 176 17.27 -8.50 14.26
N ALA A 177 16.46 -9.41 13.73
CA ALA A 177 16.91 -10.77 13.47
C ALA A 177 17.96 -10.75 12.33
N GLY A 178 19.03 -11.53 12.48
CA GLY A 178 20.10 -11.61 11.46
C GLY A 178 19.58 -12.01 10.08
N GLN A 179 18.62 -12.94 10.04
CA GLN A 179 17.96 -13.37 8.81
C GLN A 179 17.22 -12.23 8.11
N ASP A 180 16.56 -11.33 8.86
CA ASP A 180 15.83 -10.20 8.27
C ASP A 180 16.79 -9.18 7.67
N ILE A 181 17.95 -8.95 8.31
CA ILE A 181 19.02 -8.11 7.75
C ILE A 181 19.53 -8.71 6.44
N GLU A 182 19.83 -10.01 6.41
CA GLU A 182 20.31 -10.70 5.20
C GLU A 182 19.28 -10.65 4.06
N ARG A 183 18.02 -10.97 4.35
CA ARG A 183 16.90 -10.86 3.40
C ARG A 183 16.78 -9.44 2.87
N PHE A 184 16.78 -8.45 3.77
CA PHE A 184 16.70 -7.06 3.39
C PHE A 184 17.86 -6.65 2.49
N MET A 185 19.08 -7.05 2.76
CA MET A 185 20.23 -6.77 1.88
C MET A 185 20.11 -7.44 0.51
N SER A 186 19.52 -8.64 0.44
CA SER A 186 19.38 -9.41 -0.79
C SER A 186 18.28 -8.93 -1.74
N ILE A 187 17.25 -8.26 -1.22
CA ILE A 187 16.12 -7.80 -2.04
C ILE A 187 16.54 -6.60 -2.90
N GLU A 188 16.51 -6.78 -4.21
CA GLU A 188 16.77 -5.72 -5.19
C GLU A 188 15.74 -5.75 -6.33
N PRO A 189 15.35 -4.59 -6.87
CA PRO A 189 14.40 -4.53 -7.96
C PRO A 189 15.06 -4.98 -9.26
N THR A 190 14.34 -5.80 -10.04
CA THR A 190 14.80 -6.29 -11.34
C THR A 190 14.96 -5.16 -12.36
N ALA A 191 15.83 -5.35 -13.36
CA ALA A 191 16.07 -4.36 -14.40
C ALA A 191 14.78 -3.99 -15.16
N GLN A 192 13.99 -5.00 -15.54
CA GLN A 192 12.68 -4.81 -16.19
C GLN A 192 11.73 -3.97 -15.31
N ARG A 193 11.73 -4.22 -13.99
CA ARG A 193 10.87 -3.47 -13.08
C ARG A 193 11.30 -2.02 -12.93
N ARG A 194 12.61 -1.74 -12.94
CA ARG A 194 13.14 -0.36 -12.95
C ARG A 194 12.70 0.41 -14.20
N GLU A 195 12.64 -0.25 -15.36
CA GLU A 195 12.15 0.35 -16.61
C GLU A 195 10.65 0.69 -16.54
N VAL A 196 9.84 -0.23 -16.00
CA VAL A 196 8.40 0.02 -15.78
C VAL A 196 8.18 1.23 -14.87
N VAL A 197 8.91 1.30 -13.75
CA VAL A 197 8.81 2.46 -12.84
C VAL A 197 9.29 3.75 -13.50
N ALA A 198 10.38 3.70 -14.29
CA ALA A 198 10.85 4.86 -15.04
C ALA A 198 9.78 5.37 -16.03
N SER A 199 9.01 4.46 -16.65
CA SER A 199 7.93 4.85 -17.56
C SER A 199 6.79 5.62 -16.87
N TRP A 200 6.57 5.44 -15.57
CA TRP A 200 5.55 6.19 -14.80
C TRP A 200 5.94 7.66 -14.56
N LEU A 201 7.23 7.94 -14.64
CA LEU A 201 7.85 9.25 -14.44
C LEU A 201 8.12 9.98 -15.76
N ALA A 202 8.08 9.27 -16.88
CA ALA A 202 8.21 9.89 -18.19
C ALA A 202 7.04 10.86 -18.42
N PRO A 203 7.30 12.12 -18.84
CA PRO A 203 6.24 12.99 -19.33
C PRO A 203 5.46 12.27 -20.44
N PRO A 204 4.14 12.46 -20.56
CA PRO A 204 3.39 11.90 -21.68
C PRO A 204 4.06 12.38 -22.97
N GLU A 205 4.55 11.43 -23.75
CA GLU A 205 5.21 11.74 -25.02
C GLU A 205 4.22 12.56 -25.85
N PRO A 206 4.63 13.72 -26.42
CA PRO A 206 3.78 14.43 -27.34
C PRO A 206 3.44 13.43 -28.44
N GLN A 207 2.17 13.03 -28.54
CA GLN A 207 1.69 12.27 -29.67
C GLN A 207 2.05 13.11 -30.89
N ALA A 208 3.10 12.70 -31.60
CA ALA A 208 3.48 13.32 -32.85
C ALA A 208 2.21 13.30 -33.70
N PRO A 209 1.77 14.45 -34.25
CA PRO A 209 0.55 14.50 -35.02
C PRO A 209 0.66 13.42 -36.09
N ALA A 210 -0.32 12.51 -36.09
CA ALA A 210 -0.48 11.51 -37.12
C ALA A 210 -0.18 12.20 -38.45
N GLN A 211 0.91 11.77 -39.09
CA GLN A 211 1.29 12.31 -40.38
C GLN A 211 0.11 12.06 -41.30
N SER A 212 -0.64 13.14 -41.52
CA SER A 212 -1.66 13.23 -42.54
C SER A 212 -0.94 12.94 -43.84
N SER A 213 -1.05 11.69 -44.28
CA SER A 213 -0.63 11.26 -45.60
C SER A 213 -1.51 12.00 -46.59
N SER A 214 -1.07 13.20 -46.95
CA SER A 214 -1.46 13.88 -48.16
C SER A 214 -1.05 12.99 -49.34
N GLN A 215 -2.02 12.21 -49.82
CA GLN A 215 -2.03 11.74 -51.20
C GLN A 215 -3.32 12.25 -51.84
N ALA A 216 -3.28 13.52 -52.23
CA ALA A 216 -4.01 13.96 -53.40
C ALA A 216 -3.21 13.54 -54.64
N SER A 217 -3.62 12.44 -55.27
CA SER A 217 -3.45 12.29 -56.71
C SER A 217 -4.71 11.64 -57.26
N ALA A 218 -5.59 12.49 -57.79
CA ALA A 218 -6.71 12.07 -58.61
C ALA A 218 -6.18 11.66 -59.99
N THR A 219 -6.55 10.46 -60.45
CA THR A 219 -6.91 10.24 -61.86
C THR A 219 -7.89 9.08 -61.95
N VAL A 220 -9.01 9.38 -62.59
CA VAL A 220 -10.19 8.54 -62.82
C VAL A 220 -9.89 7.50 -63.90
N SER A 221 -10.39 6.27 -63.74
CA SER A 221 -10.87 5.44 -64.86
C SER A 221 -11.83 4.35 -64.38
N VAL A 222 -13.09 4.51 -64.78
CA VAL A 222 -14.20 3.57 -64.63
C VAL A 222 -14.23 2.66 -65.86
N VAL A 223 -14.21 1.33 -65.70
CA VAL A 223 -14.88 0.37 -66.62
C VAL A 223 -15.41 -0.86 -65.85
N LYS A 224 -16.72 -0.84 -65.64
CA LYS A 224 -17.79 -1.86 -65.67
C LYS A 224 -17.50 -3.35 -66.05
N ALA A 225 -18.34 -4.22 -65.44
CA ALA A 225 -18.77 -5.60 -65.80
C ALA A 225 -17.82 -6.77 -65.39
N ALA A 226 -18.26 -7.90 -64.83
CA ALA A 226 -19.58 -8.46 -64.55
C ALA A 226 -19.47 -9.56 -63.46
N GLN A 227 -20.53 -9.70 -62.66
CA GLN A 227 -20.92 -10.87 -61.87
C GLN A 227 -21.30 -12.05 -62.82
N PRO A 228 -21.30 -13.34 -62.40
CA PRO A 228 -22.30 -13.83 -61.45
C PRO A 228 -21.91 -14.93 -60.45
N LEU A 229 -22.75 -14.97 -59.41
CA LEU A 229 -23.01 -16.00 -58.41
C LEU A 229 -23.36 -17.37 -59.04
N PRO A 230 -23.34 -18.46 -58.26
CA PRO A 230 -24.65 -18.95 -57.82
C PRO A 230 -24.70 -19.34 -56.33
N GLU A 231 -25.91 -19.19 -55.81
CA GLU A 231 -26.39 -19.46 -54.46
C GLU A 231 -27.32 -20.72 -54.52
N PRO A 232 -28.08 -21.05 -53.46
CA PRO A 232 -27.88 -22.10 -52.45
C PRO A 232 -28.75 -23.36 -52.72
N PRO A 233 -29.01 -24.20 -51.70
CA PRO A 233 -30.36 -24.13 -51.16
C PRO A 233 -30.43 -24.15 -49.62
N GLU A 234 -31.38 -23.36 -49.15
CA GLU A 234 -31.94 -23.30 -47.81
C GLU A 234 -33.23 -24.16 -47.75
N LEU A 235 -33.79 -24.25 -46.54
CA LEU A 235 -35.16 -24.60 -46.14
C LEU A 235 -35.31 -26.03 -45.60
N ALA A 236 -36.00 -26.29 -44.49
CA ALA A 236 -36.65 -25.46 -43.49
C ALA A 236 -37.19 -26.38 -42.38
N SER A 237 -37.83 -25.76 -41.38
CA SER A 237 -38.90 -26.27 -40.52
C SER A 237 -38.45 -26.57 -39.09
N ALA A 238 -38.59 -25.67 -38.10
CA ALA A 238 -39.76 -24.98 -37.54
C ALA A 238 -40.50 -25.79 -36.45
N ALA A 239 -40.57 -25.16 -35.26
CA ALA A 239 -41.60 -25.24 -34.20
C ALA A 239 -41.86 -26.66 -33.58
N GLU A 240 -42.42 -26.87 -32.40
CA GLU A 240 -43.19 -26.08 -31.45
C GLU A 240 -43.31 -26.90 -30.14
N VAL A 241 -43.13 -26.24 -28.99
CA VAL A 241 -43.99 -26.27 -27.78
C VAL A 241 -44.50 -27.59 -27.16
N ALA A 242 -44.38 -27.59 -25.81
CA ALA A 242 -45.18 -28.28 -24.79
C ALA A 242 -44.95 -29.78 -24.56
N SER A 243 -44.53 -30.14 -23.33
CA SER A 243 -45.51 -30.42 -22.26
C SER A 243 -44.83 -30.81 -20.96
N HIS A 244 -45.41 -30.30 -19.88
CA HIS A 244 -45.15 -30.68 -18.50
C HIS A 244 -45.45 -32.16 -18.24
N SER A 245 -44.63 -32.78 -17.39
CA SER A 245 -45.08 -33.82 -16.45
C SER A 245 -44.11 -33.94 -15.27
N THR A 246 -44.46 -33.26 -14.17
CA THR A 246 -44.29 -33.72 -12.77
C THR A 246 -45.12 -35.01 -12.59
N PRO A 247 -44.86 -35.99 -11.68
CA PRO A 247 -44.68 -35.84 -10.22
C PRO A 247 -43.46 -36.63 -9.66
N ALA A 248 -42.82 -36.22 -8.56
CA ALA A 248 -43.22 -36.23 -7.14
C ALA A 248 -43.16 -37.62 -6.46
N GLY A 249 -42.51 -37.63 -5.29
CA GLY A 249 -42.56 -38.69 -4.28
C GLY A 249 -41.36 -39.66 -4.33
N GLU A 250 -40.74 -40.09 -3.25
CA GLU A 250 -41.00 -39.87 -1.82
C GLU A 250 -39.83 -40.52 -1.06
N ILE A 251 -39.28 -39.78 -0.08
CA ILE A 251 -38.83 -40.21 1.26
C ILE A 251 -38.32 -41.66 1.41
N SER A 252 -37.05 -41.83 1.78
CA SER A 252 -36.71 -42.73 2.89
C SER A 252 -35.40 -42.29 3.57
N ALA A 253 -35.55 -41.87 4.82
CA ALA A 253 -34.49 -41.80 5.80
C ALA A 253 -33.97 -43.21 6.14
N ALA A 254 -32.68 -43.34 6.45
CA ALA A 254 -32.16 -44.03 7.64
C ALA A 254 -30.63 -44.21 7.58
N VAL A 255 -29.94 -43.52 8.49
CA VAL A 255 -28.80 -43.95 9.32
C VAL A 255 -28.07 -45.26 8.96
N SER A 256 -26.74 -45.18 8.80
CA SER A 256 -25.80 -45.88 9.71
C SER A 256 -24.34 -45.53 9.42
N SER A 257 -23.63 -45.19 10.48
CA SER A 257 -22.19 -45.03 10.62
C SER A 257 -21.42 -46.34 10.42
N THR A 258 -20.17 -46.28 9.97
CA THR A 258 -18.95 -46.89 10.60
C THR A 258 -17.83 -47.14 9.58
N VAL A 259 -16.76 -46.36 9.74
CA VAL A 259 -15.31 -46.67 9.67
C VAL A 259 -14.85 -47.92 8.91
N GLU A 260 -14.03 -47.74 7.86
CA GLU A 260 -12.77 -48.50 7.66
C GLU A 260 -11.84 -47.80 6.64
N SER A 261 -10.63 -47.46 7.08
CA SER A 261 -9.40 -47.25 6.31
C SER A 261 -8.55 -48.53 6.51
N PRO A 262 -7.48 -48.91 5.77
CA PRO A 262 -6.65 -48.18 4.78
C PRO A 262 -6.22 -48.99 3.53
N ALA A 263 -5.73 -48.31 2.48
CA ALA A 263 -4.49 -48.64 1.73
C ALA A 263 -4.36 -47.84 0.42
N GLU A 264 -3.21 -47.19 0.26
CA GLU A 264 -2.70 -46.44 -0.91
C GLU A 264 -1.69 -47.34 -1.67
N PRO A 265 -1.60 -47.31 -3.03
CA PRO A 265 -0.65 -46.39 -3.69
C PRO A 265 -1.07 -45.79 -5.06
N GLU A 266 -0.53 -44.59 -5.31
CA GLU A 266 -0.37 -43.74 -6.51
C GLU A 266 -0.10 -44.45 -7.88
N PRO A 267 -0.24 -43.79 -9.08
CA PRO A 267 0.06 -42.37 -9.38
C PRO A 267 -0.84 -41.58 -10.37
N ASP A 268 -0.67 -40.25 -10.30
CA ASP A 268 -1.08 -39.15 -11.21
C ASP A 268 -0.73 -39.37 -12.72
N PRO A 269 -1.35 -38.68 -13.72
CA PRO A 269 -1.50 -37.21 -13.72
C PRO A 269 -2.69 -36.57 -14.47
N SER A 270 -2.84 -35.26 -14.22
CA SER A 270 -3.22 -34.22 -15.18
C SER A 270 -4.71 -33.96 -15.49
N THR A 271 -5.08 -32.73 -15.11
CA THR A 271 -5.94 -31.79 -15.87
C THR A 271 -7.44 -31.86 -15.58
N GLU A 272 -7.88 -31.10 -14.57
CA GLU A 272 -8.93 -30.08 -14.77
C GLU A 272 -8.87 -29.00 -13.67
N VAL A 273 -7.77 -28.23 -13.68
CA VAL A 273 -7.77 -26.87 -13.12
C VAL A 273 -8.03 -25.92 -14.29
N ALA A 274 -9.30 -25.64 -14.58
CA ALA A 274 -9.67 -24.56 -15.48
C ALA A 274 -11.07 -24.04 -15.14
N GLN A 275 -11.14 -22.72 -14.94
CA GLN A 275 -12.34 -21.88 -14.87
C GLN A 275 -13.00 -21.68 -13.50
N ALA A 276 -12.20 -21.26 -12.51
CA ALA A 276 -12.58 -20.08 -11.73
C ALA A 276 -11.93 -18.85 -12.39
N GLN A 277 -12.57 -18.32 -13.44
CA GLN A 277 -12.28 -17.00 -13.98
C GLN A 277 -12.72 -15.99 -12.91
N SER A 278 -11.82 -15.35 -12.18
CA SER A 278 -11.15 -14.12 -12.57
C SER A 278 -12.13 -13.06 -13.11
N SER A 279 -13.03 -12.62 -12.24
CA SER A 279 -13.75 -11.36 -12.36
C SER A 279 -13.64 -10.55 -11.07
N ALA A 280 -12.41 -10.29 -10.62
CA ALA A 280 -12.11 -9.15 -9.76
C ALA A 280 -10.78 -8.51 -10.20
N PRO A 281 -10.78 -7.67 -11.26
CA PRO A 281 -9.71 -6.70 -11.39
C PRO A 281 -10.19 -5.38 -12.01
N ALA A 282 -11.12 -4.68 -11.35
CA ALA A 282 -11.52 -3.34 -11.80
C ALA A 282 -11.95 -2.36 -10.69
N GLN A 283 -12.36 -2.83 -9.50
CA GLN A 283 -12.88 -1.94 -8.45
C GLN A 283 -11.79 -1.38 -7.51
N GLU A 284 -10.68 -2.07 -7.31
CA GLU A 284 -9.64 -1.65 -6.35
C GLU A 284 -8.60 -0.65 -6.91
N GLU A 285 -8.58 -0.41 -8.23
CA GLU A 285 -7.69 0.59 -8.84
C GLU A 285 -8.26 2.02 -8.82
N GLN A 286 -9.50 2.21 -8.35
CA GLN A 286 -10.11 3.53 -8.11
C GLN A 286 -9.85 4.07 -6.68
N ASP A 287 -9.12 3.33 -5.85
CA ASP A 287 -8.96 3.57 -4.40
C ASP A 287 -7.93 4.66 -4.04
N LEU A 288 -7.54 5.49 -5.01
CA LEU A 288 -6.64 6.62 -4.81
C LEU A 288 -7.46 7.92 -4.72
N PRO A 289 -7.72 8.46 -3.52
CA PRO A 289 -8.13 9.84 -3.43
C PRO A 289 -7.05 10.70 -4.08
N ASN A 290 -7.44 11.71 -4.84
CA ASN A 290 -6.53 12.83 -5.08
C ASN A 290 -6.22 13.40 -3.70
N PHE A 291 -5.00 13.20 -3.20
CA PHE A 291 -4.61 13.64 -1.86
C PHE A 291 -4.45 15.17 -1.90
N SER A 292 -5.58 15.89 -1.90
CA SER A 292 -5.58 17.33 -1.70
C SER A 292 -5.41 17.62 -0.21
N VAL A 293 -4.85 18.80 0.12
CA VAL A 293 -4.70 19.22 1.51
C VAL A 293 -6.05 19.22 2.25
N GLU A 294 -7.12 19.63 1.57
CA GLU A 294 -8.49 19.61 2.12
C GLU A 294 -8.99 18.19 2.39
N SER A 295 -8.82 17.26 1.43
CA SER A 295 -9.23 15.86 1.63
C SER A 295 -8.47 15.19 2.78
N LEU A 296 -7.18 15.48 2.92
CA LEU A 296 -6.36 14.99 4.02
C LEU A 296 -6.79 15.55 5.37
N GLN A 297 -7.23 16.81 5.42
CA GLN A 297 -7.77 17.42 6.64
C GLN A 297 -9.09 16.77 7.04
N VAL A 298 -10.02 16.59 6.08
CA VAL A 298 -11.29 15.90 6.33
C VAL A 298 -11.04 14.48 6.84
N LEU A 299 -10.12 13.74 6.21
CA LEU A 299 -9.74 12.40 6.64
C LEU A 299 -9.21 12.38 8.08
N GLN A 300 -8.33 13.31 8.43
CA GLN A 300 -7.77 13.44 9.78
C GLN A 300 -8.86 13.74 10.81
N ASP A 301 -9.69 14.74 10.55
CA ASP A 301 -10.75 15.18 11.46
C ASP A 301 -11.80 14.08 11.66
N TYR A 302 -12.17 13.39 10.58
CA TYR A 302 -13.09 12.26 10.64
C TYR A 302 -12.50 11.09 11.44
N THR A 303 -11.25 10.69 11.15
CA THR A 303 -10.56 9.62 11.91
C THR A 303 -10.47 9.97 13.41
N ALA A 304 -10.12 11.22 13.73
CA ALA A 304 -10.04 11.69 15.12
C ALA A 304 -11.41 11.66 15.81
N LEU A 305 -12.50 11.96 15.09
CA LEU A 305 -13.86 11.84 15.60
C LEU A 305 -14.20 10.38 15.92
N LEU A 306 -13.93 9.44 15.01
CA LEU A 306 -14.21 8.01 15.23
C LEU A 306 -13.44 7.48 16.45
N VAL A 307 -12.13 7.73 16.52
CA VAL A 307 -11.30 7.34 17.65
C VAL A 307 -11.82 7.94 18.95
N LYS A 308 -12.24 9.22 18.94
CA LYS A 308 -12.81 9.87 20.11
C LYS A 308 -14.10 9.21 20.58
N LEU A 309 -15.00 8.84 19.66
CA LEU A 309 -16.26 8.17 19.98
C LEU A 309 -16.00 6.80 20.60
N THR A 310 -15.14 5.98 19.99
CA THR A 310 -14.75 4.68 20.55
C THR A 310 -14.10 4.82 21.93
N HIS A 311 -13.25 5.83 22.11
CA HIS A 311 -12.60 6.07 23.40
C HIS A 311 -13.58 6.54 24.50
N GLN A 312 -14.78 7.02 24.16
CA GLN A 312 -15.80 7.35 25.18
C GLN A 312 -16.45 6.10 25.75
N GLU A 313 -16.53 5.02 24.98
CA GLU A 313 -17.15 3.76 25.40
C GLU A 313 -16.18 2.82 26.12
N ILE A 314 -14.88 3.05 26.01
CA ILE A 314 -13.86 2.17 26.58
C ILE A 314 -13.94 2.07 28.10
N LYS A 315 -13.94 0.84 28.61
CA LYS A 315 -13.99 0.54 30.05
C LYS A 315 -12.87 -0.41 30.43
N TYR A 316 -12.00 -0.02 31.35
CA TYR A 316 -10.93 -0.89 31.85
C TYR A 316 -11.54 -2.08 32.62
N PRO A 317 -11.34 -3.34 32.19
CA PRO A 317 -11.86 -4.51 32.89
C PRO A 317 -11.40 -4.57 34.35
N ARG A 318 -12.35 -4.66 35.28
CA ARG A 318 -12.06 -4.73 36.73
C ARG A 318 -11.09 -5.86 37.09
N ARG A 319 -11.13 -6.99 36.38
CA ARG A 319 -10.19 -8.11 36.58
C ARG A 319 -8.77 -7.73 36.15
N ALA A 320 -8.62 -7.14 34.97
CA ALA A 320 -7.33 -6.67 34.47
C ALA A 320 -6.72 -5.59 35.39
N MET A 321 -7.54 -4.66 35.90
CA MET A 321 -7.09 -3.67 36.90
C MET A 321 -6.57 -4.33 38.18
N LYS A 322 -7.32 -5.30 38.73
CA LYS A 322 -6.91 -6.05 39.95
C LYS A 322 -5.61 -6.82 39.74
N LEU A 323 -5.40 -7.37 38.55
CA LEU A 323 -4.20 -8.09 38.16
C LEU A 323 -3.08 -7.16 37.66
N ARG A 324 -3.31 -5.84 37.65
CA ARG A 324 -2.38 -4.82 37.17
C ARG A 324 -1.88 -5.08 35.73
N GLN A 325 -2.74 -5.62 34.89
CA GLN A 325 -2.42 -5.93 33.50
C GLN A 325 -2.46 -4.66 32.65
N THR A 326 -1.35 -4.32 32.01
CA THR A 326 -1.21 -3.20 31.09
C THR A 326 -0.82 -3.70 29.70
N GLY A 327 -1.16 -2.96 28.66
CA GLY A 327 -0.80 -3.33 27.30
C GLY A 327 -1.36 -2.35 26.27
N SER A 328 -0.86 -2.44 25.04
CA SER A 328 -1.35 -1.66 23.90
C SER A 328 -2.15 -2.57 22.98
N VAL A 329 -3.26 -2.05 22.47
CA VAL A 329 -4.14 -2.74 21.53
C VAL A 329 -4.30 -1.86 20.30
N ARG A 330 -4.30 -2.47 19.12
CA ARG A 330 -4.66 -1.82 17.85
C ARG A 330 -5.66 -2.70 17.12
N MET A 331 -6.83 -2.16 16.85
CA MET A 331 -7.84 -2.82 16.02
C MET A 331 -8.00 -2.07 14.70
N ALA A 332 -8.00 -2.77 13.58
CA ALA A 332 -8.54 -2.27 12.33
C ALA A 332 -10.05 -2.40 12.38
N VAL A 333 -10.75 -1.34 12.04
CA VAL A 333 -12.21 -1.25 12.08
C VAL A 333 -12.68 -0.82 10.70
N VAL A 334 -13.58 -1.61 10.12
CA VAL A 334 -14.20 -1.33 8.82
C VAL A 334 -15.66 -0.94 9.07
N ILE A 335 -16.04 0.23 8.57
CA ILE A 335 -17.42 0.73 8.61
C ILE A 335 -17.95 0.94 7.19
N ASP A 336 -19.26 0.85 7.01
CA ASP A 336 -19.91 1.20 5.74
C ASP A 336 -20.04 2.73 5.56
N GLY A 337 -20.53 3.18 4.40
CA GLY A 337 -20.78 4.60 4.14
C GLY A 337 -21.77 5.28 5.10
N ASN A 338 -22.64 4.51 5.78
CA ASN A 338 -23.60 5.02 6.77
C ASN A 338 -23.03 5.06 8.18
N GLY A 339 -21.85 4.46 8.41
CA GLY A 339 -21.19 4.34 9.70
C GLY A 339 -21.57 3.06 10.47
N GLU A 340 -22.24 2.09 9.84
CA GLU A 340 -22.46 0.78 10.44
C GLU A 340 -21.16 -0.02 10.46
N LEU A 341 -20.95 -0.78 11.54
CA LEU A 341 -19.77 -1.62 11.69
C LEU A 341 -19.87 -2.86 10.78
N VAL A 342 -18.83 -3.08 9.98
CA VAL A 342 -18.75 -4.20 9.03
C VAL A 342 -17.78 -5.28 9.51
N ASP A 343 -16.60 -4.88 9.99
CA ASP A 343 -15.55 -5.82 10.42
C ASP A 343 -14.64 -5.21 11.49
N ILE A 344 -14.09 -6.06 12.36
CA ILE A 344 -13.08 -5.72 13.36
C ILE A 344 -11.96 -6.75 13.25
N GLN A 345 -10.72 -6.30 13.07
CA GLN A 345 -9.55 -7.17 12.99
C GLN A 345 -8.44 -6.72 13.94
N PRO A 346 -7.88 -7.62 14.77
CA PRO A 346 -6.75 -7.29 15.62
C PRO A 346 -5.48 -7.10 14.79
N LEU A 347 -4.87 -5.91 14.91
CA LEU A 347 -3.56 -5.58 14.35
C LEU A 347 -2.44 -5.75 15.39
N LEU A 348 -2.74 -5.45 16.65
CA LEU A 348 -1.84 -5.64 17.79
C LEU A 348 -2.67 -6.03 19.01
N GLU A 349 -2.37 -7.19 19.57
CA GLU A 349 -2.96 -7.67 20.82
C GLU A 349 -2.13 -7.24 22.03
N SER A 350 -2.80 -7.00 23.15
CA SER A 350 -2.13 -6.63 24.41
C SER A 350 -1.41 -7.81 25.10
N GLY A 351 -1.66 -9.04 24.64
CA GLY A 351 -1.29 -10.28 25.34
C GLY A 351 -2.26 -10.65 26.47
N TYR A 352 -3.32 -9.87 26.69
CA TYR A 352 -4.36 -10.14 27.68
C TYR A 352 -5.74 -10.03 27.05
N LYS A 353 -6.36 -11.19 26.77
CA LYS A 353 -7.71 -11.27 26.17
C LYS A 353 -8.73 -10.32 26.79
N GLN A 354 -8.70 -10.10 28.11
CA GLN A 354 -9.65 -9.17 28.75
C GLN A 354 -9.51 -7.72 28.27
N LEU A 355 -8.30 -7.25 27.99
CA LEU A 355 -8.06 -5.92 27.47
C LEU A 355 -8.45 -5.84 25.99
N ASP A 356 -8.18 -6.90 25.23
CA ASP A 356 -8.52 -6.97 23.79
C ASP A 356 -10.05 -7.01 23.61
N ASP A 357 -10.75 -7.88 24.36
CA ASP A 357 -12.22 -7.98 24.39
C ASP A 357 -12.86 -6.62 24.76
N ALA A 358 -12.27 -5.88 25.71
CA ALA A 358 -12.81 -4.58 26.12
C ALA A 358 -12.71 -3.53 25.01
N VAL A 359 -11.74 -3.65 24.12
CA VAL A 359 -11.61 -2.77 22.95
C VAL A 359 -12.62 -3.14 21.88
N GLU A 360 -12.80 -4.44 21.62
CA GLU A 360 -13.83 -4.95 20.72
C GLU A 360 -15.24 -4.51 21.17
N ASP A 361 -15.58 -4.75 22.45
CA ASP A 361 -16.83 -4.30 23.07
C ASP A 361 -17.04 -2.79 22.90
N ALA A 362 -15.99 -1.97 23.06
CA ALA A 362 -16.10 -0.52 22.93
C ALA A 362 -16.29 -0.04 21.47
N ILE A 363 -15.78 -0.80 20.49
CA ILE A 363 -16.00 -0.53 19.07
C ILE A 363 -17.45 -0.89 18.70
N GLU A 364 -17.94 -2.03 19.20
CA GLU A 364 -19.34 -2.44 19.03
C GLU A 364 -20.32 -1.47 19.70
N ASP A 365 -20.04 -1.06 20.95
CA ASP A 365 -20.85 -0.10 21.72
C ASP A 365 -20.87 1.30 21.08
N ALA A 366 -19.80 1.69 20.38
CA ALA A 366 -19.71 2.98 19.70
C ALA A 366 -20.45 3.02 18.36
N ALA A 367 -20.83 1.86 17.81
CA ALA A 367 -21.61 1.79 16.58
C ALA A 367 -23.10 2.17 16.85
N PRO A 368 -23.77 2.83 15.89
CA PRO A 368 -23.26 3.26 14.60
C PRO A 368 -22.40 4.54 14.70
N TYR A 369 -21.33 4.56 13.91
CA TYR A 369 -20.48 5.74 13.74
C TYR A 369 -21.17 6.80 12.85
N PRO A 370 -20.67 8.05 12.85
CA PRO A 370 -21.12 9.06 11.90
C PRO A 370 -20.87 8.62 10.45
N PRO A 371 -21.75 8.96 9.50
CA PRO A 371 -21.59 8.58 8.09
C PRO A 371 -20.31 9.17 7.49
N VAL A 372 -19.77 8.47 6.49
CA VAL A 372 -18.53 8.87 5.80
C VAL A 372 -18.80 10.15 5.00
N PRO A 373 -17.99 11.20 5.14
CA PRO A 373 -18.16 12.43 4.37
C PRO A 373 -18.10 12.19 2.85
N ASP A 374 -18.98 12.84 2.07
CA ASP A 374 -19.08 12.70 0.61
C ASP A 374 -17.75 12.99 -0.15
N SER A 375 -16.80 13.68 0.50
CA SER A 375 -15.48 13.96 -0.05
C SER A 375 -14.53 12.76 -0.02
N LEU A 376 -14.87 11.69 0.69
CA LEU A 376 -14.13 10.43 0.75
C LEU A 376 -14.88 9.38 -0.09
N PRO A 377 -14.31 8.87 -1.20
CA PRO A 377 -15.03 8.06 -2.18
C PRO A 377 -15.22 6.58 -1.78
N ALA A 378 -15.25 6.25 -0.49
CA ALA A 378 -15.15 4.88 -0.03
C ALA A 378 -16.52 4.32 0.37
N GLU A 379 -16.98 3.26 -0.31
CA GLU A 379 -18.15 2.47 0.11
C GLU A 379 -17.94 1.84 1.50
N HIS A 380 -16.68 1.50 1.80
CA HIS A 380 -16.22 1.01 3.09
C HIS A 380 -15.07 1.88 3.57
N PHE A 381 -15.15 2.39 4.78
CA PHE A 381 -14.09 3.18 5.40
C PHE A 381 -13.38 2.36 6.47
N GLU A 382 -12.05 2.31 6.37
CA GLU A 382 -11.20 1.57 7.29
C GLU A 382 -10.36 2.53 8.13
N PHE A 383 -10.47 2.43 9.46
CA PHE A 383 -9.64 3.17 10.39
C PHE A 383 -9.01 2.25 11.43
N VAL A 384 -7.93 2.72 12.06
CA VAL A 384 -7.27 1.99 13.15
C VAL A 384 -7.60 2.69 14.46
N PHE A 385 -8.12 1.92 15.42
CA PHE A 385 -8.33 2.37 16.79
C PHE A 385 -7.14 1.93 17.67
N PRO A 386 -6.26 2.87 18.09
CA PRO A 386 -5.21 2.58 19.05
C PRO A 386 -5.68 2.83 20.48
N ILE A 387 -5.24 1.99 21.42
CA ILE A 387 -5.31 2.31 22.85
C ILE A 387 -4.13 1.72 23.61
N THR A 388 -3.71 2.39 24.68
CA THR A 388 -2.79 1.82 25.66
C THR A 388 -3.40 1.87 27.05
N PHE A 389 -3.59 0.70 27.64
CA PHE A 389 -4.03 0.56 29.02
C PHE A 389 -2.85 0.76 29.96
N MET A 390 -2.87 1.84 30.72
CA MET A 390 -1.94 2.12 31.80
C MET A 390 -2.70 2.23 33.12
N LEU A 391 -2.04 1.86 34.22
CA LEU A 391 -2.56 2.10 35.56
C LEU A 391 -2.12 3.50 35.99
N GLU A 392 -3.06 4.33 36.41
CA GLU A 392 -2.70 5.60 37.08
C GLU A 392 -1.85 5.28 38.31
N GLN A 393 -0.65 5.87 38.37
CA GLN A 393 0.17 5.77 39.58
C GLN A 393 -0.45 6.65 40.66
N SER A 394 -1.06 6.01 41.66
CA SER A 394 -1.61 6.66 42.86
C SER A 394 -0.52 7.12 43.81
#